data_AF-A0A382JTR3-F1
#
_entry.id   AF-A0A382JTR3-F1
#
_cell.length_a   1.000
_cell.length_b   1.000
_cell.length_c   1.000
_cell.angle_alpha   90.00
_cell.angle_beta   90.00
_cell.angle_gamma   90.00
#
_symmetry.space_group_name_H-M   'P 1'
#
loop_
_entity.id
_entity.type
_entity.pdbx_description
1 polymer ?
#
loop_
_entity_poly.entity_id
_entity_poly.type
_entity_poly.pdbx_seq_one_letter_code
_entity_poly.pdbx_strand_id
1 'polypeptide(L)'
;MPHNVSCGSSIGLEVSFDLAPREIFIVLSNKKIGFVGGGNMAEALVKGLLSSSLVASKDIFISDLISDRLEYLSKEYKVKTTGDNRELVQKSDILV
;
A
#
# COMPACT_ATOMS: atom_id res chain seq x y z
N MET A 1 12.20 20.39 -51.81
CA MET A 1 12.08 21.56 -50.92
C MET A 1 11.01 21.26 -49.88
N PRO A 2 11.27 21.49 -48.59
CA PRO A 2 10.52 20.91 -47.48
C PRO A 2 9.26 21.70 -47.14
N HIS A 3 8.19 21.02 -46.74
CA HIS A 3 7.12 21.61 -45.94
C HIS A 3 7.36 21.24 -44.47
N ASN A 4 7.60 22.28 -43.69
CA ASN A 4 7.83 22.27 -42.26
C ASN A 4 6.47 22.18 -41.55
N VAL A 5 6.20 21.08 -40.85
CA VAL A 5 5.08 21.01 -39.89
C VAL A 5 5.67 20.85 -38.50
N SER A 6 5.51 21.90 -37.70
CA SER A 6 5.91 22.01 -36.30
C SER A 6 5.15 20.99 -35.45
N CYS A 7 5.84 20.03 -34.85
CA CYS A 7 5.29 19.19 -33.80
C CYS A 7 5.52 19.91 -32.47
N GLY A 8 4.43 20.49 -31.93
CA GLY A 8 4.42 21.17 -30.65
C GLY A 8 4.69 20.22 -29.48
N SER A 9 5.47 20.73 -28.54
CA SER A 9 5.86 20.14 -27.27
C SER A 9 4.70 20.03 -26.26
N SER A 10 4.92 19.13 -25.30
CA SER A 10 4.51 19.21 -23.88
C SER A 10 3.34 18.34 -23.40
N ILE A 11 3.68 17.60 -22.33
CA ILE A 11 2.89 17.20 -21.15
C ILE A 11 1.82 16.10 -21.24
N GLY A 12 2.01 15.08 -20.38
CA GLY A 12 0.95 14.52 -19.54
C GLY A 12 0.01 13.54 -20.22
N LEU A 13 0.46 12.30 -20.44
CA LEU A 13 -0.49 11.18 -20.44
C LEU A 13 -0.82 10.87 -18.97
N GLU A 14 -1.84 11.55 -18.46
CA GLU A 14 -2.65 11.04 -17.36
C GLU A 14 -3.05 9.61 -17.73
N VAL A 15 -2.47 8.65 -17.02
CA VAL A 15 -2.93 7.27 -17.06
C VAL A 15 -4.33 7.32 -16.45
N SER A 16 -5.33 7.27 -17.31
CA SER A 16 -6.73 7.08 -16.96
C SER A 16 -6.86 5.72 -16.27
N PHE A 17 -6.65 5.71 -14.96
CA PHE A 17 -7.10 4.64 -14.09
C PHE A 17 -8.61 4.72 -14.05
N ASP A 18 -9.21 3.71 -14.67
CA ASP A 18 -10.63 3.43 -14.69
C ASP A 18 -11.23 3.62 -13.29
N LEU A 19 -12.39 4.26 -13.25
CA LEU A 19 -13.08 4.75 -12.07
C LEU A 19 -13.41 3.59 -11.10
N ALA A 20 -12.45 3.20 -10.27
CA ALA A 20 -12.73 2.47 -9.05
C ALA A 20 -13.66 3.34 -8.17
N PRO A 21 -14.62 2.74 -7.45
CA PRO A 21 -15.61 3.48 -6.65
C PRO A 21 -14.90 4.48 -5.74
N ARG A 22 -15.07 5.79 -6.02
CA ARG A 22 -14.37 6.89 -5.33
C ARG A 22 -14.50 6.83 -3.80
N GLU A 23 -15.54 6.17 -3.30
CA GLU A 23 -15.80 5.98 -1.87
C GLU A 23 -14.71 5.17 -1.15
N ILE A 24 -14.20 4.08 -1.75
CA ILE A 24 -13.17 3.22 -1.12
C ILE A 24 -11.82 3.95 -1.03
N PHE A 25 -11.47 4.71 -2.08
CA PHE A 25 -10.24 5.49 -2.11
C PHE A 25 -10.20 6.56 -1.00
N ILE A 26 -11.35 7.18 -0.70
CA ILE A 26 -11.48 8.18 0.37
C ILE A 26 -11.30 7.54 1.75
N VAL A 27 -11.85 6.35 1.98
CA VAL A 27 -11.80 5.69 3.31
C VAL A 27 -10.38 5.28 3.69
N LEU A 28 -9.60 4.79 2.74
CA LEU A 28 -8.25 4.26 3.01
C LEU A 28 -7.15 5.33 2.90
N SER A 29 -7.41 6.45 2.25
CA SER A 29 -6.45 7.54 2.11
C SER A 29 -5.97 8.03 3.48
N ASN A 30 -4.66 8.00 3.70
CA ASN A 30 -3.99 8.50 4.91
C ASN A 30 -4.37 7.76 6.22
N LYS A 31 -4.87 6.51 6.12
CA LYS A 31 -5.11 5.62 7.27
C LYS A 31 -3.97 4.64 7.45
N LYS A 32 -3.66 4.33 8.71
CA LYS A 32 -2.74 3.26 9.09
C LYS A 32 -3.49 1.95 9.27
N ILE A 33 -3.06 0.91 8.57
CA ILE A 33 -3.70 -0.40 8.59
C ILE A 33 -2.83 -1.37 9.39
N GLY A 34 -3.40 -1.98 10.43
CA GLY A 34 -2.77 -3.03 11.22
C GLY A 34 -3.30 -4.40 10.88
N PHE A 35 -2.42 -5.38 10.70
CA PHE A 35 -2.76 -6.79 10.55
C PHE A 35 -2.33 -7.58 11.79
N VAL A 36 -3.27 -8.24 12.46
CA VAL A 36 -2.97 -9.19 13.55
C VAL A 36 -2.67 -10.56 12.93
N GLY A 37 -1.40 -10.89 12.88
CA GLY A 37 -0.88 -12.07 12.18
C GLY A 37 -0.40 -11.72 10.77
N GLY A 38 0.80 -12.17 10.45
CA GLY A 38 1.42 -12.11 9.15
C GLY A 38 1.18 -13.39 8.36
N GLY A 39 0.00 -14.00 8.38
CA GLY A 39 -0.28 -15.22 7.60
C GLY A 39 -0.33 -14.99 6.09
N ASN A 40 -0.63 -16.04 5.32
CA ASN A 40 -0.79 -15.95 3.86
C ASN A 40 -1.88 -14.95 3.43
N MET A 41 -2.96 -14.85 4.21
CA MET A 41 -4.04 -13.89 3.93
C MET A 41 -3.57 -12.44 4.13
N ALA A 42 -2.90 -12.15 5.24
CA ALA A 42 -2.36 -10.82 5.49
C ALA A 42 -1.39 -10.41 4.39
N GLU A 43 -0.50 -11.33 3.98
CA GLU A 43 0.44 -11.07 2.89
C GLU A 43 -0.27 -10.81 1.54
N ALA A 44 -1.29 -11.60 1.19
CA ALA A 44 -2.05 -11.40 -0.05
C ALA A 44 -2.72 -10.01 -0.08
N LEU A 45 -3.30 -9.58 1.06
CA LEU A 45 -3.93 -8.27 1.20
C LEU A 45 -2.89 -7.15 1.13
N VAL A 46 -1.78 -7.28 1.84
CA VAL A 46 -0.67 -6.31 1.80
C VAL A 46 -0.15 -6.15 0.38
N LYS A 47 0.09 -7.26 -0.33
CA LYS A 47 0.53 -7.25 -1.72
C LYS A 47 -0.47 -6.50 -2.62
N GLY A 48 -1.77 -6.76 -2.48
CA GLY A 48 -2.83 -6.09 -3.24
C GLY A 48 -2.95 -4.59 -2.95
N LEU A 49 -2.87 -4.20 -1.68
CA LEU A 49 -2.91 -2.80 -1.24
C LEU A 49 -1.71 -2.01 -1.78
N LEU A 50 -0.52 -2.60 -1.76
CA LEU A 50 0.68 -1.98 -2.30
C LEU A 50 0.65 -1.91 -3.83
N SER A 51 0.24 -2.99 -4.51
CA SER A 51 0.20 -3.00 -5.98
C SER A 51 -0.83 -2.03 -6.54
N SER A 52 -1.93 -1.80 -5.82
CA SER A 52 -2.96 -0.82 -6.19
C SER A 52 -2.60 0.62 -5.84
N SER A 53 -1.47 0.85 -5.15
CA SER A 53 -1.04 2.17 -4.66
C SER A 53 -2.08 2.89 -3.80
N LEU A 54 -3.01 2.15 -3.18
CA LEU A 54 -4.03 2.69 -2.29
C LEU A 54 -3.46 3.09 -0.93
N VAL A 55 -2.41 2.39 -0.48
CA VAL A 55 -1.77 2.59 0.83
C VAL A 55 -0.26 2.47 0.68
N ALA A 56 0.49 3.38 1.31
CA ALA A 56 1.95 3.29 1.33
C ALA A 56 2.43 2.24 2.34
N SER A 57 3.53 1.54 2.05
CA SER A 57 4.07 0.50 2.94
C SER A 57 4.36 0.99 4.36
N LYS A 58 4.77 2.25 4.52
CA LYS A 58 5.02 2.91 5.81
C LYS A 58 3.77 3.02 6.71
N ASP A 59 2.58 2.94 6.12
CA ASP A 59 1.28 3.06 6.77
C ASP A 59 0.64 1.68 7.02
N ILE A 60 1.34 0.60 6.65
CA ILE A 60 0.98 -0.77 6.97
C ILE A 60 1.82 -1.25 8.16
N PHE A 61 1.16 -1.79 9.17
CA PHE A 61 1.78 -2.51 10.27
C PHE A 61 1.28 -3.94 10.35
N ILE A 62 2.15 -4.87 10.74
CA ILE A 62 1.81 -6.28 10.94
C ILE A 62 2.36 -6.73 12.29
N SER A 63 1.54 -7.38 13.11
CA SER A 63 2.03 -8.15 14.25
C SER A 63 2.04 -9.64 13.96
N ASP A 64 2.97 -10.38 14.54
CA ASP A 64 3.03 -11.83 14.47
C ASP A 64 3.85 -12.37 15.65
N LEU A 65 3.61 -13.61 16.03
CA LEU A 65 4.37 -14.33 17.06
C LEU A 65 5.74 -14.79 16.53
N ILE A 66 5.88 -15.02 15.23
CA ILE A 66 7.08 -15.59 14.61
C ILE A 66 7.99 -14.45 14.13
N SER A 67 9.14 -14.27 14.79
CA SER A 67 10.13 -13.24 14.45
C SER A 67 10.60 -13.29 13.00
N ASP A 68 10.88 -14.49 12.49
CA ASP A 68 11.37 -14.70 11.12
C ASP A 68 10.34 -14.25 10.09
N ARG A 69 9.06 -14.41 10.43
CA ARG A 69 7.94 -13.97 9.60
C ARG A 69 7.88 -12.44 9.56
N LEU A 70 8.04 -11.78 10.71
CA LEU A 70 8.12 -10.32 10.78
C LEU A 70 9.32 -9.77 10.00
N GLU A 71 10.47 -10.41 10.10
CA GLU A 71 11.68 -9.99 9.38
C GLU A 71 11.50 -10.12 7.86
N TYR A 72 10.96 -11.25 7.41
CA TYR A 72 10.61 -11.47 6.00
C TYR A 72 9.66 -10.38 5.50
N LEU A 73 8.54 -10.14 6.19
CA LEU A 73 7.53 -9.17 5.77
C LEU A 73 8.09 -7.74 5.71
N SER A 74 8.88 -7.35 6.71
CA SER A 74 9.58 -6.05 6.73
C SER A 74 10.57 -5.92 5.58
N LYS A 75 11.36 -6.96 5.29
CA LYS A 75 12.36 -6.93 4.20
C LYS A 75 11.72 -6.89 2.82
N GLU A 76 10.72 -7.74 2.58
CA GLU A 76 10.08 -7.90 1.28
C GLU A 76 9.16 -6.71 0.96
N TYR A 77 8.26 -6.37 1.87
CA TYR A 77 7.20 -5.38 1.60
C TYR A 77 7.49 -3.99 2.18
N LYS A 78 8.60 -3.82 2.92
CA LYS A 78 8.98 -2.56 3.58
C LYS A 78 7.90 -2.00 4.51
N VAL A 79 7.09 -2.89 5.07
CA VAL A 79 6.06 -2.58 6.07
C VAL A 79 6.66 -2.55 7.46
N LYS A 80 5.95 -1.95 8.42
CA LYS A 80 6.36 -1.96 9.81
C LYS A 80 5.88 -3.23 10.50
N THR A 81 6.66 -3.74 11.43
CA THR A 81 6.34 -4.99 12.14
C THR A 81 6.52 -4.87 13.64
N THR A 82 5.78 -5.67 14.40
CA THR A 82 5.90 -5.76 15.87
C THR A 82 5.56 -7.16 16.36
N GLY A 83 6.12 -7.59 17.49
CA GLY A 83 5.70 -8.80 18.19
C GLY A 83 4.54 -8.58 19.16
N ASP A 84 4.04 -7.34 19.29
CA ASP A 84 3.02 -6.98 20.27
C ASP A 84 1.74 -6.43 19.61
N ASN A 85 0.65 -7.17 19.78
CA ASN A 85 -0.67 -6.76 19.30
C ASN A 85 -1.15 -5.45 19.93
N ARG A 86 -0.76 -5.14 21.18
CA ARG A 86 -1.14 -3.89 21.84
C ARG A 86 -0.50 -2.69 21.16
N GLU A 87 0.79 -2.82 20.82
CA GLU A 87 1.51 -1.79 20.06
C GLU A 87 0.89 -1.60 18.67
N LEU A 88 0.53 -2.70 17.99
CA LEU A 88 -0.16 -2.65 16.70
C LEU A 88 -1.47 -1.85 16.81
N VAL A 89 -2.34 -2.21 17.75
CA VAL A 89 -3.65 -1.58 17.95
C VAL A 89 -3.51 -0.09 18.21
N GLN A 90 -2.51 0.33 18.98
CA GLN A 90 -2.27 1.76 19.28
C GLN A 90 -1.80 2.56 18.06
N LYS A 91 -1.17 1.92 17.08
CA LYS A 91 -0.56 2.56 15.92
C LYS A 91 -1.43 2.53 14.66
N SER A 92 -2.55 1.82 14.69
CA SER A 92 -3.43 1.60 13.54
C SER A 92 -4.77 2.28 13.67
N ASP A 93 -5.27 2.84 12.57
CA ASP A 93 -6.63 3.38 12.46
C ASP A 93 -7.64 2.29 12.09
N ILE A 94 -7.18 1.28 11.34
CA ILE A 94 -7.96 0.13 10.88
C ILE A 94 -7.22 -1.13 11.29
N LEU A 95 -7.95 -2.11 11.84
CA LEU A 95 -7.42 -3.42 12.21
C LEU A 95 -8.07 -4.52 11.38
N VAL A 96 -7.24 -5.46 10.95
CA VAL A 96 -7.57 -6.69 10.22
C VAL A 96 -6.95 -7.86 10.95
#